data_AF-A0AA52ATV5-F1
#
_entry.id   AF-A0AA52ATV5-F1
#
_cell.length_a   1.000
_cell.length_b   1.000
_cell.length_c   1.000
_cell.angle_alpha   90.00
_cell.angle_beta   90.00
_cell.angle_gamma   90.00
#
_symmetry.space_group_name_H-M   'P 1'
#
loop_
_entity.id
_entity.type
_entity.pdbx_description
1 polymer ?
#
loop_
_entity_poly.entity_id
_entity_poly.type
_entity_poly.pdbx_seq_one_letter_code
_entity_poly.pdbx_strand_id
1 'polypeptide(L)'
;MTWARTARWTRTPRRRSGRRHREDVIRLPQWDGSPVWPHGDLLPGNLLTEAVRLTAAIDFGGLGAGDPAADTPAAWAVFTADTRDLFREARVG
;
A
#
# COMPACT_ATOMS: atom_id res chain seq x y z
N MET A 1 -1.38 -8.58 -28.98
CA MET A 1 -1.81 -7.95 -27.70
C MET A 1 -0.60 -7.96 -26.78
N THR A 2 0.06 -6.81 -26.60
CA THR A 2 1.41 -6.76 -26.03
C THR A 2 1.42 -5.84 -24.82
N TRP A 3 0.98 -6.36 -23.67
CA TRP A 3 1.10 -5.72 -22.36
C TRP A 3 2.40 -6.19 -21.70
N ALA A 4 3.55 -5.63 -22.08
CA ALA A 4 4.82 -5.85 -21.38
C ALA A 4 5.91 -4.86 -21.84
N ARG A 5 5.65 -3.55 -21.82
CA ARG A 5 6.71 -2.55 -21.98
C ARG A 5 6.40 -1.32 -21.13
N THR A 6 6.72 -1.40 -19.83
CA THR A 6 7.30 -0.32 -18.99
C THR A 6 7.14 -0.70 -17.51
N ALA A 7 7.96 -1.62 -17.03
CA ALA A 7 8.27 -1.71 -15.61
C ALA A 7 9.77 -2.00 -15.49
N ARG A 8 10.58 -0.96 -15.72
CA ARG A 8 12.01 -1.02 -15.38
C ARG A 8 12.09 -0.89 -13.86
N TRP A 9 11.98 -2.01 -13.16
CA TRP A 9 12.37 -2.11 -11.76
C TRP A 9 13.87 -1.88 -11.67
N THR A 10 14.29 -0.64 -11.42
CA THR A 10 15.65 -0.39 -10.96
C THR A 10 15.77 -1.03 -9.59
N ARG A 11 16.66 -2.04 -9.47
CA ARG A 11 17.03 -2.62 -8.17
C ARG A 11 17.56 -1.48 -7.30
N THR A 12 16.71 -0.93 -6.44
CA THR A 12 17.13 0.01 -5.41
C THR A 12 18.11 -0.72 -4.50
N PRO A 13 19.26 -0.14 -4.14
CA PRO A 13 20.17 -0.75 -3.18
C PRO A 13 19.41 -0.98 -1.88
N ARG A 14 19.26 -2.24 -1.49
CA ARG A 14 18.62 -2.65 -0.23
C ARG A 14 19.43 -2.03 0.92
N ARG A 15 19.00 -0.89 1.45
CA ARG A 15 19.67 -0.25 2.59
C ARG A 15 19.68 -1.25 3.75
N ARG A 16 20.89 -1.58 4.25
CA ARG A 16 21.13 -2.56 5.32
C ARG A 16 20.73 -2.02 6.71
N SER A 17 19.56 -1.40 6.86
CA SER A 17 19.05 -0.95 8.18
C SER A 17 17.89 -1.78 8.73
N GLY A 18 17.28 -2.66 7.93
CA GLY A 18 15.97 -3.24 8.24
C GLY A 18 15.87 -4.28 9.37
N ARG A 19 16.98 -4.75 9.97
CA ARG A 19 16.89 -5.80 11.02
C ARG A 19 16.53 -5.28 12.40
N ARG A 20 17.09 -4.13 12.81
CA ARG A 20 16.85 -3.59 14.17
C ARG A 20 15.41 -3.13 14.35
N HIS A 21 14.83 -2.47 13.35
CA HIS A 21 13.45 -1.96 13.45
C HIS A 21 12.40 -3.08 13.50
N ARG A 22 12.63 -4.23 12.83
CA ARG A 22 11.65 -5.33 12.75
C ARG A 22 11.28 -5.91 14.12
N GLU A 23 12.25 -6.05 15.02
CA GLU A 23 11.97 -6.61 16.36
C GLU A 23 11.13 -5.66 17.22
N ASP A 24 11.28 -4.35 17.03
CA ASP A 24 10.46 -3.35 17.71
C ASP A 24 9.02 -3.37 17.19
N VAL A 25 8.81 -3.52 15.88
CA VAL A 25 7.46 -3.51 15.27
C VAL A 25 6.62 -4.72 15.71
N ILE A 26 7.25 -5.89 15.93
CA ILE A 26 6.53 -7.11 16.38
C ILE A 26 5.91 -6.92 17.78
N ARG A 27 6.44 -5.99 18.59
CA ARG A 27 5.94 -5.68 19.93
C ARG A 27 4.86 -4.62 19.96
N LEU A 28 4.54 -3.99 18.82
CA LEU A 28 3.45 -3.02 18.77
C LEU A 28 2.12 -3.72 19.09
N PRO A 29 1.18 -3.00 19.72
CA PRO A 29 -0.17 -3.52 19.91
C PRO A 29 -0.73 -3.94 18.56
N GLN A 30 -1.36 -5.12 18.54
CA GLN A 30 -2.15 -5.54 17.40
C GLN A 30 -3.40 -4.66 17.31
N TRP A 31 -3.94 -4.50 16.10
CA TRP A 31 -5.24 -3.86 15.91
C TRP A 31 -6.30 -4.52 16.80
N ASP A 32 -6.94 -3.72 17.65
CA ASP A 32 -7.95 -4.14 18.62
C ASP A 32 -9.38 -3.70 18.23
N GLY A 33 -9.53 -2.98 17.12
CA GLY A 33 -10.82 -2.61 16.55
C GLY A 33 -11.47 -3.72 15.74
N SER A 34 -12.69 -3.46 15.25
CA SER A 34 -13.38 -4.37 14.33
C SER A 34 -12.51 -4.63 13.09
N PRO A 35 -12.42 -5.88 12.59
CA PRO A 35 -11.69 -6.17 11.38
C PRO A 35 -12.34 -5.43 10.20
N VAL A 36 -11.51 -4.86 9.33
CA VAL A 36 -11.95 -4.22 8.08
C VAL A 36 -11.49 -5.05 6.89
N TRP A 37 -11.89 -4.69 5.68
CA TRP A 37 -11.50 -5.39 4.44
C TRP A 37 -10.46 -4.58 3.65
N PRO A 38 -9.18 -4.56 4.07
CA PRO A 38 -8.11 -3.95 3.27
C PRO A 38 -7.88 -4.72 1.97
N HIS A 39 -7.36 -4.04 0.95
CA HIS A 39 -6.96 -4.68 -0.31
C HIS A 39 -5.76 -5.60 -0.11
N GLY A 40 -4.85 -5.26 0.79
CA GLY A 40 -3.64 -6.00 1.13
C GLY A 40 -2.46 -5.79 0.18
N ASP A 41 -2.68 -5.13 -0.96
CA ASP A 41 -1.62 -4.80 -1.94
C ASP A 41 -1.99 -3.57 -2.79
N LEU A 42 -2.42 -2.49 -2.13
CA LEU A 42 -2.85 -1.25 -2.80
C LEU A 42 -1.66 -0.43 -3.34
N LEU A 43 -0.87 -1.04 -4.22
CA LEU A 43 0.33 -0.46 -4.83
C LEU A 43 0.05 0.02 -6.27
N PRO A 44 0.87 0.93 -6.84
CA PRO A 44 0.60 1.53 -8.15
C PRO A 44 0.34 0.55 -9.29
N GLY A 45 0.97 -0.64 -9.27
CA GLY A 45 0.75 -1.66 -10.29
C GLY A 45 -0.66 -2.25 -10.31
N ASN A 46 -1.39 -2.11 -9.21
CA ASN A 46 -2.73 -2.65 -9.01
C ASN A 46 -3.82 -1.57 -9.12
N LEU A 47 -3.44 -0.33 -9.47
CA LEU A 47 -4.36 0.81 -9.63
C LEU A 47 -4.45 1.21 -11.10
N LEU A 48 -5.65 1.13 -11.67
CA LEU A 48 -5.92 1.57 -13.04
C LEU A 48 -6.48 2.99 -13.02
N THR A 49 -5.90 3.86 -13.85
CA THR A 49 -6.32 5.26 -13.96
C THR A 49 -6.62 5.64 -15.40
N GLU A 50 -7.65 6.47 -15.59
CA GLU A 50 -7.97 7.11 -16.87
C GLU A 50 -8.08 8.61 -16.64
N ALA A 51 -7.39 9.42 -17.46
CA ALA A 51 -7.41 10.89 -17.38
C ALA A 51 -7.34 11.43 -15.93
N VAL A 52 -6.32 10.99 -15.18
CA VAL A 52 -6.04 11.32 -13.76
C VAL A 52 -7.07 10.85 -12.74
N ARG A 53 -8.07 10.04 -13.12
CA ARG A 53 -9.06 9.45 -12.21
C ARG A 53 -8.81 7.96 -12.02
N LEU A 54 -8.86 7.50 -10.77
CA LEU A 54 -8.86 6.06 -10.46
C LEU A 54 -10.15 5.42 -11.02
N THR A 55 -10.00 4.37 -11.81
CA THR A 55 -11.12 3.65 -12.45
C THR A 55 -11.32 2.25 -11.89
N ALA A 56 -10.24 1.57 -11.49
CA ALA A 56 -10.32 0.25 -10.88
C ALA A 56 -9.10 -0.07 -10.02
N ALA A 57 -9.29 -0.99 -9.07
CA ALA A 57 -8.23 -1.74 -8.41
C ALA A 57 -8.29 -3.20 -8.88
N ILE A 58 -7.14 -3.85 -8.99
CA ILE A 58 -7.00 -5.24 -9.43
C ILE A 58 -6.11 -6.03 -8.47
N ASP A 59 -6.02 -7.34 -8.67
CA ASP A 59 -5.19 -8.24 -7.84
C ASP A 59 -5.61 -8.29 -6.36
N PHE A 60 -6.81 -8.81 -6.13
CA PHE A 60 -7.39 -9.00 -4.79
C PHE A 60 -6.85 -10.24 -4.06
N GLY A 61 -5.69 -10.78 -4.45
CA GLY A 61 -5.10 -11.94 -3.78
C GLY A 61 -4.76 -11.70 -2.30
N GLY A 62 -4.57 -10.43 -1.91
CA GLY A 62 -4.35 -10.01 -0.52
C GLY A 62 -5.60 -9.59 0.26
N LEU A 63 -6.79 -9.62 -0.36
CA LEU A 63 -8.04 -9.19 0.26
C LEU A 63 -8.43 -10.15 1.40
N GLY A 64 -8.72 -9.60 2.57
CA GLY A 64 -9.22 -10.39 3.70
C GLY A 64 -9.59 -9.51 4.89
N ALA A 65 -10.46 -10.01 5.77
CA ALA A 65 -10.83 -9.29 6.98
C ALA A 65 -9.65 -9.21 7.95
N GLY A 66 -9.27 -8.02 8.41
CA GLY A 66 -8.13 -7.85 9.30
C GLY A 66 -7.75 -6.39 9.59
N ASP A 67 -6.46 -6.20 9.86
CA ASP A 67 -5.87 -4.93 10.27
C ASP A 67 -5.90 -3.89 9.12
N PRO A 68 -6.49 -2.69 9.31
CA PRO A 68 -6.44 -1.63 8.31
C PRO A 68 -5.02 -1.27 7.92
N ALA A 69 -4.01 -1.46 8.77
CA ALA A 69 -2.63 -1.10 8.49
C ALA A 69 -2.08 -1.70 7.19
N ALA A 70 -2.66 -2.80 6.70
CA ALA A 70 -2.26 -3.50 5.49
C ALA A 70 -2.15 -2.61 4.22
N ASP A 71 -3.02 -1.62 4.00
CA ASP A 71 -2.87 -0.68 2.85
C ASP A 71 -2.17 0.64 3.18
N THR A 72 -1.68 0.83 4.41
CA THR A 72 -0.91 2.04 4.78
C THR A 72 0.33 2.28 3.90
N PRO A 73 1.04 1.25 3.37
CA PRO A 73 2.13 1.47 2.41
C PRO A 73 1.74 2.30 1.17
N ALA A 74 0.46 2.30 0.78
CA ALA A 74 -0.04 3.11 -0.35
C ALA A 74 0.23 4.61 -0.18
N ALA A 75 0.24 5.12 1.06
CA ALA A 75 0.56 6.52 1.37
C ALA A 75 1.93 6.95 0.79
N TRP A 76 2.91 6.04 0.76
CA TRP A 76 4.24 6.33 0.22
C TRP A 76 4.44 5.87 -1.21
N ALA A 77 3.71 4.83 -1.64
CA ALA A 77 3.86 4.26 -2.98
C ALA A 77 3.05 5.03 -4.05
N VAL A 78 1.91 5.61 -3.67
CA VAL A 78 0.96 6.26 -4.58
C VAL A 78 0.96 7.78 -4.43
N PHE A 79 1.09 8.28 -3.20
CA PHE A 79 0.89 9.70 -2.88
C PHE A 79 2.21 10.45 -2.64
N THR A 80 2.19 11.73 -3.01
CA THR A 80 3.27 12.69 -2.69
C THR A 80 3.20 13.08 -1.21
N ALA A 81 4.25 13.72 -0.69
CA ALA A 81 4.24 14.23 0.68
C ALA A 81 3.00 15.13 0.94
N ASP A 82 2.70 16.03 -0.01
CA ASP A 82 1.59 16.99 0.11
C ASP A 82 0.19 16.36 0.05
N THR A 83 0.06 15.12 -0.42
CA THR A 83 -1.24 14.42 -0.60
C THR A 83 -1.45 13.25 0.35
N ARG A 84 -0.46 12.93 1.20
CA ARG A 84 -0.55 11.83 2.18
C ARG A 84 -1.58 12.06 3.27
N ASP A 85 -1.75 13.29 3.71
CA ASP A 85 -2.73 13.62 4.75
C ASP A 85 -4.16 13.39 4.24
N LEU A 86 -4.44 13.73 2.97
CA LEU A 86 -5.73 13.42 2.33
C LEU A 86 -6.01 11.91 2.29
N PHE A 87 -5.00 11.09 1.97
CA PHE A 87 -5.14 9.64 2.03
C PHE A 87 -5.37 9.13 3.45
N ARG A 88 -4.68 9.70 4.45
CA ARG A 88 -4.85 9.35 5.85
C ARG A 88 -6.27 9.66 6.34
N GLU A 89 -6.79 10.84 6.01
CA GLU A 89 -8.16 11.25 6.37
C GLU A 89 -9.21 10.34 5.74
N ALA A 90 -9.05 9.99 4.46
CA ALA A 90 -9.97 9.12 3.73
C ALA A 90 -10.01 7.67 4.26
N ARG A 91 -8.99 7.24 5.03
CA ARG A 91 -8.94 5.90 5.64
C ARG A 91 -9.65 5.80 7.01
N VAL A 92 -9.98 6.91 7.65
CA VAL A 92 -10.55 6.94 9.01
C VAL A 92 -12.10 6.94 8.99
N GLY A 93 -12.71 6.52 7.87
CA GLY A 93 -14.16 6.37 7.69
C GLY A 93 -14.66 4.98 8.00
#